data_AF-A0A968B3W9-F1
#
_entry.id   AF-A0A968B3W9-F1
#
_cell.length_a   1.000
_cell.length_b   1.000
_cell.length_c   1.000
_cell.angle_alpha   90.00
_cell.angle_beta   90.00
_cell.angle_gamma   90.00
#
_symmetry.space_group_name_H-M   'P 1'
#
loop_
_entity.id
_entity.type
_entity.pdbx_description
1 polymer ?
#
loop_
_entity_poly.entity_id
_entity_poly.type
_entity_poly.pdbx_seq_one_letter_code
_entity_poly.pdbx_strand_id
1 'polypeptide(L)'
;QGDFPLLSAQSYFAQVQAGETQPPVQPQTAIPDQLVLDGPTGQGSSELEQAAGAIQQYNTTIENAAASAGFTVVDINQIFAETFNAFQSSGGENGYQTNDLNLRPVPGELFSFDGVHPTNRGSAVIANETIEAINEAYGANIEQINVSKIPEGFPVASN
;
A
#
# COMPACT_ATOMS: atom_id res chain seq x y z
N GLN A 1 -6.92 -23.66 -18.57
CA GLN A 1 -7.81 -22.74 -19.32
C GLN A 1 -8.84 -22.29 -18.30
N GLY A 2 -8.67 -21.19 -17.60
CA GLY A 2 -8.49 -19.84 -18.11
C GLY A 2 -9.22 -18.99 -17.08
N ASP A 3 -8.65 -18.97 -15.87
CA ASP A 3 -9.18 -18.25 -14.71
C ASP A 3 -8.79 -16.78 -14.86
N PHE A 4 -9.27 -16.18 -15.95
CA PHE A 4 -9.27 -14.73 -16.06
C PHE A 4 -10.46 -14.28 -15.22
N PRO A 5 -10.27 -13.40 -14.21
CA PRO A 5 -11.39 -12.78 -13.53
C PRO A 5 -12.28 -12.18 -14.62
N LEU A 6 -13.47 -12.74 -14.77
CA LEU A 6 -14.46 -12.18 -15.69
C LEU A 6 -14.71 -10.77 -15.18
N LEU A 7 -14.40 -9.77 -16.01
CA LEU A 7 -14.71 -8.38 -15.74
C LEU A 7 -16.21 -8.29 -15.47
N SER A 8 -16.60 -8.27 -14.19
CA SER A 8 -17.99 -8.26 -13.73
C SER A 8 -18.77 -7.12 -14.38
N ALA A 9 -18.08 -6.04 -14.75
CA ALA A 9 -18.60 -4.90 -15.50
C ALA A 9 -19.09 -5.19 -16.93
N GLN A 10 -18.69 -6.29 -17.59
CA GLN A 10 -19.02 -6.52 -19.01
C GLN A 10 -20.54 -6.65 -19.23
N SER A 11 -21.23 -7.38 -18.35
CA SER A 11 -22.69 -7.55 -18.42
C SER A 11 -23.43 -6.23 -18.14
N TYR A 12 -22.90 -5.43 -17.22
CA TYR A 12 -23.41 -4.08 -16.94
C TYR A 12 -23.28 -3.15 -18.16
N PHE A 13 -22.13 -3.13 -18.83
CA PHE A 13 -21.98 -2.34 -20.05
C PHE A 13 -22.83 -2.83 -21.22
N ALA A 14 -23.15 -4.13 -21.28
CA ALA A 14 -24.12 -4.65 -22.24
C ALA A 14 -25.55 -4.13 -21.97
N GLN A 15 -25.96 -4.03 -20.69
CA GLN A 15 -27.23 -3.42 -20.30
C GLN A 15 -27.28 -1.92 -20.61
N VAL A 16 -26.16 -1.20 -20.43
CA VAL A 16 -26.04 0.22 -20.84
C VAL A 16 -26.22 0.35 -22.35
N GLN A 17 -25.56 -0.52 -23.15
CA GLN A 17 -25.68 -0.51 -24.62
C GLN A 17 -27.09 -0.88 -25.09
N ALA A 18 -27.79 -1.76 -24.36
CA ALA A 18 -29.18 -2.11 -24.62
C ALA A 18 -30.19 -1.04 -24.17
N GLY A 19 -29.75 -0.01 -23.44
CA GLY A 19 -30.61 1.05 -22.89
C GLY A 19 -31.42 0.64 -21.67
N GLU A 20 -31.07 -0.48 -21.03
CA GLU A 20 -31.76 -1.04 -19.86
C GLU A 20 -31.34 -0.34 -18.56
N THR A 21 -30.16 0.28 -18.54
CA THR A 21 -29.64 1.08 -17.43
C THR A 21 -28.98 2.37 -17.94
N GLN A 22 -28.98 3.41 -17.10
CA GLN A 22 -28.41 4.70 -17.47
C GLN A 22 -26.88 4.63 -17.56
N PRO A 23 -26.24 5.29 -18.55
CA PRO A 23 -24.78 5.33 -18.63
C PRO A 23 -24.15 5.94 -17.38
N PRO A 24 -22.98 5.44 -16.94
CA PRO A 24 -22.30 5.94 -15.75
C PRO A 24 -21.50 7.21 -16.04
N VAL A 25 -22.20 8.26 -16.47
CA VAL A 25 -21.60 9.56 -16.84
C VAL A 25 -21.91 10.67 -15.82
N GLN A 26 -22.68 10.36 -14.77
CA GLN A 26 -23.02 11.29 -13.68
C GLN A 26 -22.65 10.67 -12.33
N PRO A 27 -22.25 11.47 -11.31
CA PRO A 27 -21.93 10.95 -9.98
C PRO A 27 -23.06 10.14 -9.33
N GLN A 28 -24.32 10.47 -9.63
CA GLN A 28 -25.50 9.76 -9.13
C GLN A 28 -25.79 8.44 -9.87
N THR A 29 -25.13 8.18 -10.98
CA THR A 29 -25.25 6.94 -11.77
C THR A 29 -23.89 6.25 -11.92
N ALA A 30 -23.02 6.36 -10.91
CA ALA A 30 -21.73 5.67 -10.92
C ALA A 30 -21.89 4.16 -11.17
N ILE A 31 -20.83 3.54 -11.70
CA ILE A 31 -20.76 2.08 -11.79
C ILE A 31 -20.95 1.53 -10.37
N PRO A 32 -21.90 0.62 -10.14
CA PRO A 32 -22.07 -0.01 -8.84
C PRO A 32 -20.76 -0.64 -8.36
N ASP A 33 -20.42 -0.43 -7.09
CA ASP A 33 -19.18 -0.90 -6.44
C ASP A 33 -18.86 -2.36 -6.82
N GLN A 34 -19.87 -3.23 -6.76
CA GLN A 34 -19.88 -4.66 -7.13
C GLN A 34 -19.33 -5.00 -8.54
N LEU A 35 -19.24 -4.01 -9.42
CA LEU A 35 -18.83 -4.09 -10.83
C LEU A 35 -17.50 -3.36 -11.08
N VAL A 36 -16.98 -2.67 -10.08
CA VAL A 36 -15.59 -2.21 -9.98
C VAL A 36 -14.78 -3.34 -9.33
N LEU A 37 -13.45 -3.21 -9.19
CA LEU A 37 -12.57 -4.24 -8.59
C LEU A 37 -12.90 -4.58 -7.10
N ASP A 38 -14.05 -4.13 -6.59
CA ASP A 38 -14.63 -4.57 -5.33
C ASP A 38 -15.83 -5.48 -5.65
N GLY A 39 -15.71 -6.77 -5.39
CA GLY A 39 -16.91 -7.56 -5.11
C GLY A 39 -17.49 -7.10 -3.77
N PRO A 40 -18.73 -7.51 -3.41
CA PRO A 40 -19.26 -7.22 -2.08
C PRO A 40 -18.32 -7.73 -0.98
N THR A 41 -17.89 -6.83 -0.09
CA THR A 41 -17.13 -7.17 1.13
C THR A 41 -17.99 -8.01 2.07
N GLY A 42 -17.44 -9.10 2.62
CA GLY A 42 -18.05 -9.94 3.64
C GLY A 42 -18.36 -11.39 3.24
N GLN A 43 -18.04 -11.80 2.00
CA GLN A 43 -18.25 -13.18 1.53
C GLN A 43 -17.00 -13.84 0.94
N GLY A 44 -15.80 -13.26 1.11
CA GLY A 44 -14.55 -13.81 0.58
C GLY A 44 -14.44 -13.77 -0.95
N SER A 45 -15.36 -13.06 -1.62
CA SER A 45 -15.46 -13.01 -3.08
C SER A 45 -14.96 -11.70 -3.68
N SER A 46 -14.62 -10.69 -2.86
CA SER A 46 -14.05 -9.45 -3.38
C SER A 46 -12.55 -9.63 -3.66
N GLU A 47 -12.05 -9.00 -4.73
CA GLU A 47 -10.62 -9.04 -5.07
C GLU A 47 -9.76 -8.41 -3.95
N LEU A 48 -10.28 -7.42 -3.24
CA LEU A 48 -9.66 -6.82 -2.06
C LEU A 48 -9.48 -7.82 -0.90
N GLU A 49 -10.50 -8.62 -0.58
CA GLU A 49 -10.41 -9.64 0.46
C GLU A 49 -9.44 -10.76 0.06
N GLN A 50 -9.46 -11.17 -1.20
CA GLN A 50 -8.51 -12.14 -1.73
C GLN A 50 -7.07 -11.62 -1.68
N ALA A 51 -6.85 -10.36 -2.04
CA ALA A 51 -5.55 -9.72 -1.96
C ALA A 51 -5.04 -9.62 -0.52
N ALA A 52 -5.90 -9.18 0.42
CA ALA A 52 -5.57 -9.11 1.84
C ALA A 52 -5.23 -10.50 2.41
N GLY A 53 -6.02 -11.53 2.04
CA GLY A 53 -5.75 -12.91 2.41
C GLY A 53 -4.42 -13.44 1.86
N ALA A 54 -4.07 -13.10 0.61
CA ALA A 54 -2.79 -13.45 0.01
C ALA A 54 -1.62 -12.76 0.72
N ILE A 55 -1.73 -11.46 1.03
CA ILE A 55 -0.73 -10.70 1.79
C ILE A 55 -0.46 -11.37 3.14
N GLN A 56 -1.50 -11.72 3.88
CA GLN A 56 -1.37 -12.41 5.17
C GLN A 56 -0.64 -13.76 5.02
N GLN A 57 -1.01 -14.56 4.02
CA GLN A 57 -0.36 -15.86 3.78
C GLN A 57 1.13 -15.71 3.44
N TYR A 58 1.50 -14.72 2.63
CA TYR A 58 2.90 -14.44 2.32
C TYR A 58 3.66 -13.99 3.56
N ASN A 59 3.12 -13.06 4.36
CA ASN A 59 3.77 -12.60 5.59
C ASN A 59 3.98 -13.74 6.58
N THR A 60 2.97 -14.56 6.84
CA THR A 60 3.11 -15.75 7.70
C THR A 60 4.16 -16.74 7.15
N THR A 61 4.25 -16.90 5.83
CA THR A 61 5.28 -17.76 5.22
C THR A 61 6.68 -17.20 5.45
N ILE A 62 6.87 -15.89 5.28
CA ILE A 62 8.13 -15.18 5.51
C ILE A 62 8.55 -15.29 6.99
N GLU A 63 7.63 -15.03 7.91
CA GLU A 63 7.85 -15.16 9.36
C GLU A 63 8.31 -16.56 9.75
N ASN A 64 7.61 -17.58 9.27
CA ASN A 64 7.96 -18.98 9.56
C ASN A 64 9.34 -19.36 8.98
N ALA A 65 9.65 -18.89 7.77
CA ALA A 65 10.94 -19.14 7.13
C ALA A 65 12.08 -18.44 7.88
N ALA A 66 11.89 -17.18 8.28
CA ALA A 66 12.86 -16.42 9.04
C ALA A 66 13.09 -17.02 10.43
N ALA A 67 12.03 -17.37 11.16
CA ALA A 67 12.12 -18.03 12.46
C ALA A 67 12.88 -19.36 12.38
N SER A 68 12.62 -20.16 11.33
CA SER A 68 13.33 -21.43 11.10
C SER A 68 14.81 -21.25 10.79
N ALA A 69 15.18 -20.14 10.16
CA ALA A 69 16.56 -19.80 9.81
C ALA A 69 17.29 -18.98 10.90
N GLY A 70 16.60 -18.54 11.96
CA GLY A 70 17.15 -17.66 12.99
C GLY A 70 17.37 -16.21 12.51
N PHE A 71 16.57 -15.75 11.55
CA PHE A 71 16.59 -14.38 11.06
C PHE A 71 15.48 -13.53 11.69
N THR A 72 15.76 -12.24 11.84
CA THR A 72 14.74 -11.25 12.22
C THR A 72 13.91 -10.83 11.00
N VAL A 73 12.66 -10.42 11.24
CA VAL A 73 11.74 -9.92 10.22
C VAL A 73 11.44 -8.45 10.50
N VAL A 74 11.40 -7.65 9.45
CA VAL A 74 10.89 -6.28 9.49
C VAL A 74 9.43 -6.33 9.07
N ASP A 75 8.50 -6.08 9.99
CA ASP A 75 7.07 -6.10 9.68
C ASP A 75 6.61 -4.79 9.02
N ILE A 76 6.90 -4.69 7.72
CA ILE A 76 6.49 -3.55 6.89
C ILE A 76 4.96 -3.44 6.81
N ASN A 77 4.24 -4.56 6.91
CA ASN A 77 2.77 -4.53 6.85
C ASN A 77 2.19 -3.82 8.08
N GLN A 78 2.70 -4.13 9.27
CA GLN A 78 2.34 -3.45 10.50
C GLN A 78 2.73 -1.96 10.45
N ILE A 79 3.96 -1.63 10.05
CA ILE A 79 4.44 -0.24 9.97
C ILE A 79 3.51 0.61 9.07
N PHE A 80 3.13 0.09 7.91
CA PHE A 80 2.19 0.79 7.03
C PHE A 80 0.79 0.86 7.62
N ALA A 81 0.28 -0.22 8.24
CA ALA A 81 -1.03 -0.20 8.89
C ALA A 81 -1.10 0.89 9.98
N GLU A 82 -0.08 1.00 10.82
CA GLU A 82 0.03 2.03 11.85
C GLU A 82 0.10 3.43 11.25
N THR A 83 0.88 3.61 10.17
CA THR A 83 0.97 4.88 9.44
C THR A 83 -0.40 5.30 8.86
N PHE A 84 -1.12 4.38 8.22
CA PHE A 84 -2.46 4.63 7.70
C PHE A 84 -3.48 4.91 8.81
N ASN A 85 -3.37 4.23 9.95
CA ASN A 85 -4.24 4.49 11.10
C ASN A 85 -4.00 5.88 11.69
N ALA A 86 -2.74 6.30 11.82
CA ALA A 86 -2.39 7.65 12.26
C ALA A 86 -2.91 8.73 11.28
N PHE A 87 -2.79 8.49 9.98
CA PHE A 87 -3.34 9.36 8.95
C PHE A 87 -4.86 9.49 9.05
N GLN A 88 -5.59 8.37 9.15
CA GLN A 88 -7.06 8.41 9.22
C GLN A 88 -7.56 9.06 10.52
N SER A 89 -6.99 8.68 11.67
CA SER A 89 -7.41 9.19 12.99
C SER A 89 -7.12 10.68 13.20
N SER A 90 -6.16 11.23 12.45
CA SER A 90 -5.84 12.67 12.45
C SER A 90 -6.59 13.48 11.40
N GLY A 91 -7.51 12.88 10.63
CA GLY A 91 -8.19 13.58 9.55
C GLY A 91 -7.29 13.90 8.34
N GLY A 92 -6.22 13.12 8.14
CA GLY A 92 -5.31 13.25 7.01
C GLY A 92 -4.07 14.11 7.27
N GLU A 93 -3.81 14.46 8.53
CA GLU A 93 -2.70 15.34 8.91
C GLU A 93 -1.42 14.56 9.22
N ASN A 94 -1.53 13.44 9.93
CA ASN A 94 -0.37 12.66 10.39
C ASN A 94 0.03 11.57 9.41
N GLY A 95 1.31 11.24 9.42
CA GLY A 95 1.91 10.14 8.68
C GLY A 95 3.07 9.55 9.46
N TYR A 96 4.04 8.99 8.73
CA TYR A 96 5.25 8.45 9.32
C TYR A 96 6.17 9.60 9.75
N GLN A 97 6.54 9.65 11.03
CA GLN A 97 7.32 10.75 11.60
C GLN A 97 8.81 10.37 11.63
N THR A 98 9.67 11.17 10.99
CA THR A 98 11.12 10.90 10.95
C THR A 98 11.93 12.14 10.62
N ASN A 99 13.06 12.36 11.29
CA ASN A 99 13.97 13.50 11.04
C ASN A 99 13.24 14.86 10.87
N ASP A 100 12.28 15.14 11.76
CA ASP A 100 11.39 16.31 11.75
C ASP A 100 10.48 16.44 10.50
N LEU A 101 10.36 15.36 9.72
CA LEU A 101 9.42 15.20 8.62
C LEU A 101 8.21 14.40 9.04
N ASN A 102 7.08 14.74 8.42
CA ASN A 102 5.84 14.01 8.48
C ASN A 102 5.53 13.49 7.06
N LEU A 103 5.73 12.20 6.80
CA LEU A 103 5.50 11.58 5.50
C LEU A 103 4.13 10.89 5.49
N ARG A 104 3.12 11.56 4.93
CA ARG A 104 1.76 11.01 4.85
C ARG A 104 1.72 9.87 3.82
N PRO A 105 0.85 8.86 4.02
CA PRO A 105 0.69 7.74 3.10
C PRO A 105 -0.12 8.15 1.86
N VAL A 106 0.30 9.23 1.19
CA VAL A 106 -0.31 9.81 0.00
C VAL A 106 0.71 9.89 -1.14
N PRO A 107 0.26 9.91 -2.41
CA PRO A 107 1.15 10.06 -3.56
C PRO A 107 2.00 11.33 -3.49
N GLY A 108 3.30 11.18 -3.72
CA GLY A 108 4.30 12.25 -3.66
C GLY A 108 5.00 12.41 -2.31
N GLU A 109 4.51 11.76 -1.25
CA GLU A 109 5.13 11.79 0.09
C GLU A 109 5.75 10.44 0.45
N LEU A 110 5.04 9.57 1.18
CA LEU A 110 5.56 8.24 1.50
C LEU A 110 5.60 7.34 0.26
N PHE A 111 4.55 7.41 -0.57
CA PHE A 111 4.40 6.65 -1.81
C PHE A 111 4.58 7.53 -3.05
N SER A 112 5.02 6.93 -4.13
CA SER A 112 5.16 7.58 -5.43
C SER A 112 3.80 7.88 -6.06
N PHE A 113 3.79 8.52 -7.23
CA PHE A 113 2.56 8.84 -7.96
C PHE A 113 1.81 7.62 -8.51
N ASP A 114 2.43 6.43 -8.50
CA ASP A 114 1.73 5.18 -8.80
C ASP A 114 0.94 4.61 -7.61
N GLY A 115 1.12 5.17 -6.41
CA GLY A 115 0.43 4.76 -5.19
C GLY A 115 0.85 3.39 -4.63
N VAL A 116 1.90 2.76 -5.19
CA VAL A 116 2.37 1.43 -4.78
C VAL A 116 3.83 1.47 -4.33
N HIS A 117 4.71 2.07 -5.13
CA HIS A 117 6.13 2.12 -4.80
C HIS A 117 6.41 3.25 -3.81
N PRO A 118 7.29 3.07 -2.82
CA PRO A 118 7.75 4.16 -1.98
C PRO A 118 8.48 5.24 -2.78
N THR A 119 8.43 6.49 -2.33
CA THR A 119 9.34 7.53 -2.85
C THR A 119 10.79 7.25 -2.44
N ASN A 120 11.74 8.07 -2.87
CA ASN A 120 13.12 8.00 -2.36
C ASN A 120 13.17 8.13 -0.83
N ARG A 121 12.35 9.03 -0.26
CA ARG A 121 12.22 9.20 1.19
C ARG A 121 11.50 8.02 1.85
N GLY A 122 10.44 7.51 1.24
CA GLY A 122 9.76 6.30 1.74
C GLY A 122 10.67 5.07 1.73
N SER A 123 11.53 4.93 0.72
CA SER A 123 12.54 3.87 0.67
C SER A 123 13.59 4.03 1.78
N ALA A 124 13.98 5.26 2.11
CA ALA A 124 14.89 5.55 3.23
C ALA A 124 14.25 5.22 4.59
N VAL A 125 12.94 5.43 4.75
CA VAL A 125 12.18 4.99 5.93
C VAL A 125 12.27 3.47 6.09
N ILE A 126 11.94 2.71 5.04
CA ILE A 126 12.01 1.24 5.06
C ILE A 126 13.44 0.75 5.39
N ALA A 127 14.46 1.44 4.86
CA ALA A 127 15.85 1.14 5.17
C ALA A 127 16.18 1.38 6.65
N ASN A 128 15.66 2.46 7.26
CA ASN A 128 15.85 2.73 8.69
C ASN A 128 15.17 1.70 9.59
N GLU A 129 13.96 1.27 9.26
CA GLU A 129 13.25 0.18 9.94
C GLU A 129 14.04 -1.15 9.86
N THR A 130 14.66 -1.40 8.71
CA THR A 130 15.53 -2.56 8.53
C THR A 130 16.81 -2.45 9.36
N ILE A 131 17.43 -1.27 9.39
CA ILE A 131 18.61 -0.97 10.21
C ILE A 131 18.29 -1.15 11.70
N GLU A 132 17.13 -0.68 12.14
CA GLU A 132 16.65 -0.82 13.51
C GLU A 132 16.50 -2.29 13.89
N ALA A 133 15.77 -3.08 13.09
CA ALA A 133 15.63 -4.51 13.32
C ALA A 133 16.98 -5.26 13.36
N ILE A 134 17.95 -4.87 12.53
CA ILE A 134 19.30 -5.43 12.53
C ILE A 134 20.06 -5.05 13.81
N ASN A 135 20.02 -3.77 14.20
CA ASN A 135 20.68 -3.28 15.39
C ASN A 135 20.13 -3.98 16.64
N GLU A 136 18.81 -4.15 16.74
CA GLU A 136 18.15 -4.85 17.85
C GLU A 136 18.46 -6.35 17.88
N ALA A 137 18.32 -7.04 16.74
CA ALA A 137 18.46 -8.49 16.69
C ALA A 137 19.91 -8.96 16.85
N TYR A 138 20.87 -8.17 16.37
CA TYR A 138 22.27 -8.59 16.24
C TYR A 138 23.24 -7.77 17.08
N GLY A 139 22.76 -6.78 17.84
CA GLY A 139 23.62 -5.88 18.62
C GLY A 139 24.56 -5.06 17.74
N ALA A 140 24.14 -4.78 16.51
CA ALA A 140 24.88 -3.95 15.58
C ALA A 140 24.77 -2.45 15.96
N ASN A 141 25.58 -1.62 15.31
CA ASN A 141 25.55 -0.17 15.48
C ASN A 141 25.61 0.52 14.11
N ILE A 142 24.66 0.19 13.25
CA ILE A 142 24.53 0.78 11.92
C ILE A 142 23.79 2.11 12.08
N GLU A 143 24.39 3.18 11.56
CA GLU A 143 23.80 4.52 11.59
C GLU A 143 22.56 4.59 10.68
N GLN A 144 21.48 5.19 11.18
CA GLN A 144 20.27 5.43 10.40
C GLN A 144 20.49 6.55 9.37
N ILE A 145 19.80 6.44 8.25
CA ILE A 145 19.76 7.44 7.19
C ILE A 145 19.00 8.66 7.69
N ASN A 146 19.57 9.84 7.52
CA ASN A 146 18.82 11.09 7.71
C ASN A 146 17.92 11.34 6.48
N VAL A 147 16.64 10.97 6.62
CA VAL A 147 15.61 11.02 5.57
C VAL A 147 15.40 12.44 5.03
N SER A 148 15.59 13.49 5.85
CA SER A 148 15.42 14.87 5.39
C SER A 148 16.49 15.34 4.41
N LYS A 149 17.63 14.62 4.34
CA LYS A 149 18.66 14.85 3.33
C LYS A 149 18.39 14.14 2.01
N ILE A 150 17.35 13.32 1.93
CA ILE A 150 16.99 12.57 0.71
C ILE A 150 16.10 13.45 -0.19
N PRO A 151 16.42 13.57 -1.49
CA PRO A 151 15.60 14.33 -2.44
C PRO A 151 14.16 13.80 -2.58
N GLU A 152 13.20 14.71 -2.78
CA GLU A 152 11.78 14.39 -2.98
C GLU A 152 11.48 13.79 -4.37
N GLY A 153 12.42 13.88 -5.30
CA GLY A 153 12.31 13.38 -6.66
C GLY A 153 13.66 13.40 -7.37
N PHE A 154 13.66 13.26 -8.71
CA PHE A 154 14.90 13.41 -9.48
C PHE A 154 15.43 14.84 -9.30
N PRO A 155 16.68 15.02 -8.83
CA PRO A 155 17.29 16.33 -8.80
C PRO A 155 17.42 16.81 -10.25
N VAL A 156 16.58 17.76 -10.65
CA VAL A 156 16.84 18.55 -11.85
C VAL A 156 17.99 19.48 -11.51
N ALA A 157 19.08 19.38 -12.26
CA ALA A 157 20.22 20.27 -12.07
C ALA A 157 19.71 21.72 -12.12
N SER A 158 19.94 22.47 -11.04
CA SER A 158 19.73 23.91 -11.03
C SER A 158 20.73 24.54 -12.00
N ASN A 159 20.23 25.16 -13.08
CA ASN A 159 21.03 26.00 -13.98
C ASN A 159 21.60 27.21 -13.24
#